data_AF-A0A534RJN7-F1
#
_entry.id   AF-A0A534RJN7-F1
#
_cell.length_a   1.000
_cell.length_b   1.000
_cell.length_c   1.000
_cell.angle_alpha   90.00
_cell.angle_beta   90.00
_cell.angle_gamma   90.00
#
_symmetry.space_group_name_H-M   'P 1'
#
loop_
_entity.id
_entity.type
_entity.pdbx_description
1 polymer ?
#
loop_
_entity_poly.entity_id
_entity_poly.type
_entity_poly.pdbx_seq_one_letter_code
_entity_poly.pdbx_strand_id
1 'polypeptide(L)'
;MRTSGLLAVALALGVLAGAPPASARCRLKVQLAGGSFFTRQARCVDGDPACDSDSKLDTTCDFQASLCFSTDGVTACDQGDLGGMSIASAPGLGGLSNVLEQFKATATPGTLCTAAATVAVPTNGKKKGQVVMKVL
;
A
#
# COMPACT_ATOMS: atom_id res chain seq x y z
N MET A 1 -31.39 19.42 5.51
CA MET A 1 -30.10 19.54 4.80
C MET A 1 -29.00 19.10 5.76
N ARG A 2 -28.50 17.86 5.64
CA ARG A 2 -27.45 17.33 6.53
C ARG A 2 -26.13 17.42 5.79
N THR A 3 -25.25 18.27 6.30
CA THR A 3 -23.88 18.50 5.83
C THR A 3 -23.05 17.24 6.07
N SER A 4 -22.85 16.44 5.02
CA SER A 4 -21.90 15.33 5.01
C SER A 4 -20.48 15.88 5.10
N GLY A 5 -19.92 15.93 6.31
CA GLY A 5 -18.53 16.25 6.56
C GLY A 5 -17.62 15.13 6.07
N LEU A 6 -17.14 15.25 4.83
CA LEU A 6 -16.03 14.47 4.29
C LEU A 6 -14.74 14.83 5.05
N LEU A 7 -14.37 14.07 6.07
CA LEU A 7 -13.02 14.16 6.65
C LEU A 7 -12.10 13.19 5.90
N ALA A 8 -11.17 13.75 5.13
CA ALA A 8 -10.10 12.99 4.48
C ALA A 8 -8.96 12.73 5.49
N VAL A 9 -8.78 11.49 5.91
CA VAL A 9 -7.56 11.07 6.60
C VAL A 9 -6.51 10.77 5.53
N ALA A 10 -5.39 11.49 5.53
CA ALA A 10 -4.27 11.22 4.66
C ALA A 10 -3.22 10.43 5.46
N LEU A 11 -3.19 9.09 5.30
CA LEU A 11 -1.98 8.35 5.67
C LEU A 11 -0.91 8.69 4.62
N ALA A 12 0.09 9.46 5.03
CA ALA A 12 1.26 9.73 4.21
C ALA A 12 2.27 8.59 4.39
N LEU A 13 2.37 7.69 3.41
CA LEU A 13 3.53 6.81 3.27
C LEU A 13 4.74 7.67 2.90
N GLY A 14 5.43 8.17 3.92
CA GLY A 14 6.70 8.89 3.75
C GLY A 14 7.84 7.90 3.59
N VAL A 15 8.35 7.72 2.36
CA VAL A 15 9.64 7.09 2.13
C VAL A 15 10.71 8.16 2.39
N LEU A 16 11.41 8.07 3.52
CA LEU A 16 12.55 8.93 3.82
C LEU A 16 13.72 8.53 2.90
N ALA A 17 13.87 9.23 1.77
CA ALA A 17 14.98 9.03 0.84
C ALA A 17 16.26 9.71 1.37
N GLY A 18 17.22 8.92 1.84
CA GLY A 18 18.62 9.34 1.97
C GLY A 18 19.30 9.46 0.60
N ALA A 19 20.41 10.22 0.53
CA ALA A 19 21.21 10.59 -0.65
C ALA A 19 21.23 9.58 -1.81
N PRO A 20 21.21 10.00 -3.10
CA PRO A 20 20.72 9.19 -4.22
C PRO A 20 21.64 8.00 -4.53
N PRO A 21 21.22 6.75 -4.29
CA PRO A 21 22.04 5.57 -4.60
C PRO A 21 21.32 4.68 -5.63
N ALA A 22 21.89 4.49 -6.82
CA ALA A 22 21.47 3.52 -7.86
C ALA A 22 19.98 3.50 -8.31
N SER A 23 19.14 4.38 -7.77
CA SER A 23 17.68 4.31 -7.72
C SER A 23 16.94 4.75 -8.99
N ALA A 24 17.60 4.77 -10.14
CA ALA A 24 16.97 5.14 -11.41
C ALA A 24 16.31 3.96 -12.15
N ARG A 25 16.62 2.70 -11.80
CA ARG A 25 16.18 1.53 -12.60
C ARG A 25 15.02 0.74 -12.01
N CYS A 26 14.83 0.78 -10.69
CA CYS A 26 13.75 0.08 -9.99
C CYS A 26 12.91 1.09 -9.19
N ARG A 27 11.66 1.32 -9.60
CA ARG A 27 10.74 2.23 -8.90
C ARG A 27 9.59 1.49 -8.26
N LEU A 28 9.39 1.70 -6.97
CA LEU A 28 8.24 1.19 -6.24
C LEU A 28 6.94 1.88 -6.68
N LYS A 29 5.90 1.07 -6.90
CA LYS A 29 4.51 1.46 -7.13
C LYS A 29 3.64 0.61 -6.21
N VAL A 30 2.88 1.24 -5.32
CA VAL A 30 1.89 0.51 -4.51
C VAL A 30 0.64 0.31 -5.35
N GLN A 31 0.22 -0.94 -5.49
CA GLN A 31 -1.02 -1.31 -6.16
C GLN A 31 -2.07 -1.68 -5.12
N LEU A 32 -3.20 -0.98 -5.14
CA LEU A 32 -4.33 -1.27 -4.26
C LEU A 32 -5.27 -2.26 -4.95
N ALA A 33 -5.68 -3.31 -4.26
CA ALA A 33 -6.71 -4.22 -4.74
C ALA A 33 -8.04 -3.48 -4.90
N GLY A 34 -8.76 -3.76 -5.99
CA GLY A 34 -9.97 -3.03 -6.37
C GLY A 34 -9.73 -1.61 -6.92
N GLY A 35 -8.50 -1.10 -6.86
CA GLY A 35 -8.07 0.14 -7.52
C GLY A 35 -7.59 -0.12 -8.94
N SER A 36 -7.77 0.88 -9.83
CA SER A 36 -7.07 0.89 -11.11
C SER A 36 -5.57 1.11 -10.85
N PHE A 37 -4.68 0.61 -11.72
CA PHE A 37 -3.24 0.92 -11.67
C PHE A 37 -2.94 2.43 -11.63
N PHE A 38 -3.90 3.27 -12.02
CA PHE A 38 -3.82 4.73 -12.04
C PHE A 38 -4.40 5.42 -10.79
N THR A 39 -5.12 4.70 -9.94
CA THR A 39 -5.73 5.30 -8.75
C THR A 39 -4.75 5.25 -7.58
N ARG A 40 -4.10 6.38 -7.32
CA ARG A 40 -3.29 6.63 -6.12
C ARG A 40 -4.11 6.70 -4.82
N GLN A 41 -5.39 6.38 -4.88
CA GLN A 41 -6.27 6.45 -3.74
C GLN A 41 -7.38 5.41 -3.82
N ALA A 42 -7.75 4.84 -2.69
CA ALA A 42 -8.92 3.97 -2.55
C ALA A 42 -9.79 4.50 -1.41
N ARG A 43 -11.10 4.59 -1.66
CA ARG A 43 -12.08 5.00 -0.66
C ARG A 43 -12.82 3.75 -0.19
N CYS A 44 -12.98 3.62 1.12
CA CYS A 44 -13.72 2.51 1.69
C CYS A 44 -14.64 2.95 2.82
N VAL A 45 -15.74 2.22 2.97
CA VAL A 45 -16.66 2.32 4.10
C VAL A 45 -16.51 1.03 4.89
N ASP A 46 -16.31 1.13 6.20
CA ASP A 46 -16.24 -0.02 7.12
C ASP A 46 -17.45 -0.94 6.93
N GLY A 47 -17.17 -2.22 6.66
CA GLY A 47 -18.12 -3.27 6.30
C GLY A 47 -18.49 -3.41 4.82
N ASP A 48 -17.87 -2.65 3.91
CA ASP A 48 -18.12 -2.75 2.46
C ASP A 48 -17.27 -3.86 1.81
N PRO A 49 -17.88 -4.98 1.36
CA PRO A 49 -17.13 -6.11 0.81
C PRO A 49 -16.36 -5.81 -0.48
N ALA A 50 -16.61 -4.66 -1.13
CA ALA A 50 -15.88 -4.27 -2.34
C ALA A 50 -14.46 -3.76 -2.04
N CYS A 51 -14.20 -3.27 -0.82
CA CYS A 51 -12.93 -2.63 -0.45
C CYS A 51 -12.40 -3.04 0.93
N ASP A 52 -13.28 -3.55 1.79
CA ASP A 52 -13.00 -4.03 3.13
C ASP A 52 -12.92 -5.55 3.11
N SER A 53 -11.69 -6.06 3.11
CA SER A 53 -11.43 -7.48 2.83
C SER A 53 -11.99 -8.44 3.88
N ASP A 54 -12.27 -7.94 5.09
CA ASP A 54 -12.89 -8.73 6.15
C ASP A 54 -14.43 -8.54 6.21
N SER A 55 -14.94 -7.49 5.55
CA SER A 55 -16.35 -7.11 5.45
C SER A 55 -17.05 -6.93 6.81
N LYS A 56 -16.34 -6.62 7.89
CA LYS A 56 -16.92 -6.44 9.22
C LYS A 56 -17.14 -4.97 9.55
N LEU A 57 -18.02 -4.73 10.53
CA LEU A 57 -18.25 -3.40 11.11
C LEU A 57 -17.46 -3.27 12.40
N ASP A 58 -16.14 -3.18 12.29
CA ASP A 58 -15.21 -3.24 13.43
C ASP A 58 -14.38 -1.96 13.60
N THR A 59 -14.76 -0.89 12.89
CA THR A 59 -14.11 0.44 12.91
C THR A 59 -12.74 0.49 12.23
N THR A 60 -12.45 -0.50 11.39
CA THR A 60 -11.28 -0.55 10.52
C THR A 60 -11.75 -0.80 9.09
N CYS A 61 -10.98 -0.35 8.10
CA CYS A 61 -11.11 -0.87 6.74
C CYS A 61 -9.84 -1.61 6.39
N ASP A 62 -9.97 -2.89 6.04
CA ASP A 62 -8.87 -3.76 5.67
C ASP A 62 -8.70 -3.76 4.15
N PHE A 63 -7.86 -2.87 3.66
CA PHE A 63 -7.51 -2.80 2.24
C PHE A 63 -6.49 -3.89 1.89
N GLN A 64 -6.59 -4.46 0.70
CA GLN A 64 -5.53 -5.31 0.16
C GLN A 64 -4.60 -4.47 -0.73
N ALA A 65 -3.29 -4.61 -0.58
CA ALA A 65 -2.29 -3.88 -1.37
C ALA A 65 -1.07 -4.74 -1.70
N SER A 66 -0.53 -4.60 -2.91
CA SER A 66 0.72 -5.20 -3.36
C SER A 66 1.76 -4.12 -3.63
N LEU A 67 3.03 -4.46 -3.48
CA LEU A 67 4.15 -3.61 -3.88
C LEU A 67 4.62 -4.09 -5.25
N CYS A 68 4.46 -3.26 -6.27
CA CYS A 68 4.90 -3.55 -7.63
C CYS A 68 6.09 -2.67 -8.00
N PHE A 69 7.00 -3.18 -8.82
CA PHE A 69 8.20 -2.49 -9.21
C PHE A 69 8.21 -2.25 -10.71
N SER A 70 8.47 -1.01 -11.09
CA SER A 70 8.73 -0.64 -12.48
C SER A 70 10.21 -0.79 -12.75
N THR A 71 10.55 -1.54 -13.78
CA THR A 71 11.92 -1.74 -14.22
C THR A 71 12.13 -0.94 -15.50
N ASP A 72 12.84 0.18 -15.42
CA ASP A 72 13.05 1.11 -16.55
C ASP A 72 13.99 0.47 -17.60
N GLY A 73 13.48 -0.51 -18.37
CA GLY A 73 14.20 -1.22 -19.43
C GLY A 73 15.01 -2.44 -18.97
N VAL A 74 14.91 -2.85 -17.71
CA VAL A 74 15.54 -4.07 -17.16
C VAL A 74 14.49 -5.16 -16.88
N THR A 75 14.90 -6.43 -16.87
CA THR A 75 13.99 -7.57 -16.69
C THR A 75 13.55 -7.78 -15.24
N ALA A 76 14.31 -7.26 -14.28
CA ALA A 76 13.99 -7.26 -12.85
C ALA A 76 14.81 -6.22 -12.09
N CYS A 77 14.35 -5.88 -10.89
CA CYS A 77 15.15 -5.17 -9.90
C CYS A 77 16.24 -6.11 -9.37
N ASP A 78 17.48 -5.62 -9.27
CA ASP A 78 18.54 -6.42 -8.68
C ASP A 78 18.43 -6.47 -7.15
N GLN A 79 19.16 -7.41 -6.54
CA GLN A 79 19.13 -7.62 -5.09
C GLN A 79 19.72 -6.44 -4.30
N GLY A 80 20.63 -5.66 -4.89
CA GLY A 80 21.15 -4.45 -4.26
C GLY A 80 20.09 -3.35 -4.19
N ASP A 81 19.36 -3.14 -5.30
CA ASP A 81 18.24 -2.22 -5.36
C ASP A 81 17.13 -2.60 -4.37
N LEU A 82 16.74 -3.87 -4.33
CA LEU A 82 15.70 -4.36 -3.42
C LEU A 82 16.14 -4.32 -1.96
N GLY A 83 17.39 -4.71 -1.66
CA GLY A 83 17.94 -4.74 -0.30
C GLY A 83 17.94 -3.38 0.39
N GLY A 84 18.10 -2.29 -0.38
CA GLY A 84 18.06 -0.91 0.12
C GLY A 84 16.64 -0.37 0.39
N MET A 85 15.58 -1.08 0.01
CA MET A 85 14.20 -0.61 0.19
C MET A 85 13.65 -0.97 1.57
N SER A 86 12.83 -0.10 2.15
CA SER A 86 12.13 -0.37 3.39
C SER A 86 10.81 0.39 3.42
N ILE A 87 9.82 -0.15 4.13
CA ILE A 87 8.57 0.56 4.42
C ILE A 87 8.70 1.17 5.81
N ALA A 88 8.32 2.44 5.94
CA ALA A 88 8.28 3.10 7.23
C ALA A 88 7.33 2.35 8.18
N SER A 89 7.80 2.09 9.39
CA SER A 89 6.95 1.48 10.42
C SER A 89 5.83 2.43 10.78
N ALA A 90 4.60 2.09 10.38
CA ALA A 90 3.39 2.78 10.78
C ALA A 90 2.29 1.77 11.12
N PRO A 91 1.35 2.12 12.03
CA PRO A 91 0.19 1.29 12.32
C PRO A 91 -0.55 0.91 11.03
N GLY A 92 -0.90 -0.36 10.90
CA GLY A 92 -1.61 -0.89 9.74
C GLY A 92 -0.73 -1.28 8.54
N LEU A 93 0.56 -0.91 8.50
CA LEU A 93 1.48 -1.25 7.38
C LEU A 93 2.35 -2.51 7.63
N GLY A 94 2.14 -3.21 8.74
CA GLY A 94 2.95 -4.37 9.12
C GLY A 94 2.91 -5.48 8.06
N GLY A 95 1.74 -5.73 7.46
CA GLY A 95 1.58 -6.71 6.39
C GLY A 95 2.43 -6.39 5.17
N LEU A 96 2.42 -5.13 4.70
CA LEU A 96 3.23 -4.67 3.58
C LEU A 96 4.73 -4.80 3.84
N SER A 97 5.17 -4.47 5.07
CA SER A 97 6.58 -4.58 5.46
C SER A 97 7.03 -6.05 5.42
N ASN A 98 6.20 -6.97 5.92
CA ASN A 98 6.51 -8.39 5.90
C ASN A 98 6.57 -8.97 4.48
N VAL A 99 5.63 -8.64 3.59
CA VAL A 99 5.67 -9.14 2.21
C VAL A 99 6.83 -8.55 1.42
N LEU A 100 7.30 -7.33 1.74
CA LEU A 100 8.50 -6.78 1.14
C LEU A 100 9.76 -7.57 1.53
N GLU A 101 9.93 -7.88 2.82
CA GLU A 101 11.08 -8.66 3.29
C GLU A 101 11.08 -10.07 2.70
N GLN A 102 9.91 -10.72 2.62
CA GLN A 102 9.77 -12.02 1.96
C GLN A 102 10.08 -11.93 0.46
N PHE A 103 9.65 -10.85 -0.20
CA PHE A 103 9.92 -10.62 -1.61
C PHE A 103 11.41 -10.43 -1.88
N LYS A 104 12.14 -9.68 -1.06
CA LYS A 104 13.61 -9.54 -1.19
C LYS A 104 14.29 -10.91 -1.22
N ALA A 105 13.88 -11.84 -0.36
CA ALA A 105 14.46 -13.19 -0.28
C ALA A 105 14.07 -14.09 -1.47
N THR A 106 12.96 -13.83 -2.15
CA THR A 106 12.36 -14.73 -3.14
C THR A 106 12.26 -14.14 -4.56
N ALA A 107 12.63 -12.88 -4.73
CA ALA A 107 12.54 -12.18 -6.00
C ALA A 107 13.41 -12.87 -7.06
N THR A 108 12.77 -13.22 -8.17
CA THR A 108 13.41 -13.78 -9.36
C THR A 108 13.25 -12.84 -10.55
N PRO A 109 14.12 -12.94 -11.58
CA PRO A 109 13.92 -12.22 -12.82
C PRO A 109 12.49 -12.42 -13.39
N GLY A 110 11.76 -11.33 -13.64
CA GLY A 110 10.37 -11.36 -14.12
C GLY A 110 9.30 -11.28 -13.03
N THR A 111 9.64 -11.41 -11.74
CA THR A 111 8.68 -11.15 -10.66
C THR A 111 8.68 -9.67 -10.31
N LEU A 112 7.59 -8.97 -10.63
CA LEU A 112 7.49 -7.51 -10.47
C LEU A 112 6.61 -7.06 -9.31
N CYS A 113 5.81 -7.94 -8.71
CA CYS A 113 4.90 -7.58 -7.63
C CYS A 113 4.99 -8.58 -6.47
N THR A 114 4.84 -8.07 -5.25
CA THR A 114 4.65 -8.90 -4.06
C THR A 114 3.26 -9.53 -4.06
N ALA A 115 3.09 -10.57 -3.24
CA ALA A 115 1.76 -10.96 -2.78
C ALA A 115 1.04 -9.76 -2.16
N ALA A 116 -0.29 -9.75 -2.26
CA ALA A 116 -1.11 -8.73 -1.60
C ALA A 116 -1.05 -8.93 -0.08
N ALA A 117 -0.95 -7.83 0.65
CA ALA A 117 -1.02 -7.78 2.10
C ALA A 117 -2.10 -6.81 2.55
N THR A 118 -2.60 -7.05 3.75
CA THR A 118 -3.61 -6.20 4.37
C THR A 118 -2.99 -4.90 4.88
N VAL A 119 -3.68 -3.81 4.61
CA VAL A 119 -3.44 -2.47 5.14
C VAL A 119 -4.66 -2.05 5.93
N ALA A 120 -4.54 -2.11 7.25
CA ALA A 120 -5.60 -1.73 8.17
C ALA A 120 -5.63 -0.21 8.34
N VAL A 121 -6.75 0.42 7.97
CA VAL A 121 -6.96 1.87 8.13
C VAL A 121 -8.08 2.11 9.13
N PRO A 122 -7.79 2.65 10.33
CA PRO A 122 -8.82 2.89 11.33
C PRO A 122 -9.79 4.00 10.88
N THR A 123 -11.08 3.81 11.11
CA THR A 123 -12.13 4.81 10.87
C THR A 123 -12.28 5.82 12.01
N ASN A 124 -11.32 5.85 12.94
CA ASN A 124 -11.34 6.63 14.19
C ASN A 124 -12.57 6.34 15.06
N GLY A 125 -12.95 5.06 15.17
CA GLY A 125 -14.02 4.59 16.06
C GLY A 125 -15.43 4.83 15.54
N LYS A 126 -15.60 5.21 14.27
CA LYS A 126 -16.92 5.40 13.65
C LYS A 126 -17.38 4.10 12.99
N LYS A 127 -18.49 3.54 13.48
CA LYS A 127 -19.20 2.44 12.80
C LYS A 127 -19.67 2.94 11.42
N LYS A 128 -19.38 2.19 10.35
CA LYS A 128 -19.58 2.62 8.95
C LYS A 128 -18.82 3.91 8.62
N GLY A 129 -17.69 4.12 9.28
CA GLY A 129 -16.81 5.23 8.98
C GLY A 129 -16.21 5.08 7.59
N GLN A 130 -15.97 6.21 6.93
CA GLN A 130 -15.39 6.23 5.60
C GLN A 130 -13.95 6.72 5.68
N VAL A 131 -13.05 6.00 5.01
CA VAL A 131 -11.63 6.32 4.95
C VAL A 131 -11.16 6.40 3.50
N VAL A 132 -10.09 7.14 3.28
CA VAL A 132 -9.40 7.21 1.99
C VAL A 132 -7.94 6.87 2.20
N MET A 133 -7.50 5.74 1.67
CA MET A 133 -6.08 5.43 1.60
C MET A 133 -5.47 6.17 0.40
N LYS A 134 -4.29 6.76 0.57
CA LYS A 134 -3.55 7.46 -0.48
C LYS A 134 -2.14 6.91 -0.60
N VAL A 135 -1.65 6.78 -1.83
CA VAL A 135 -0.28 6.40 -2.18
C VAL A 135 0.40 7.63 -2.77
N LEU A 136 1.40 8.16 -2.07
CA LEU A 136 2.20 9.31 -2.50
C LEU A 136 3.28 8.90 -3.50
#